data_AF-A0A1I8P6K5-F1
#
_entry.id   AF-A0A1I8P6K5-F1
#
_cell.length_a   1.000
_cell.length_b   1.000
_cell.length_c   1.000
_cell.angle_alpha   90.00
_cell.angle_beta   90.00
_cell.angle_gamma   90.00
#
_symmetry.space_group_name_H-M   'P 1'
#
loop_
_entity.id
_entity.type
_entity.pdbx_description
1 polymer ?
#
loop_
_entity_poly.entity_id
_entity_poly.type
_entity_poly.pdbx_seq_one_letter_code
_entity_poly.pdbx_strand_id
1 'polypeptide(L)'
;MKCIASVALILALAVSCQGYSFFIPAKIGMPGVCMYNGIMLKRGDNNVMNSCQNMRCNEDGSIVVQGCGHYDMRDCKVLDPMNLHKPYPDCCRMNFLCTMANGEVVNREIQPLETGIYA
;
A
#
# COMPACT_ATOMS: atom_id res chain seq x y z
N MET A 1 -31.07 9.78 -16.61
CA MET A 1 -30.60 8.38 -16.43
C MET A 1 -29.10 8.18 -16.71
N LYS A 2 -28.50 8.83 -17.73
CA LYS A 2 -27.05 8.71 -18.02
C LYS A 2 -26.14 9.14 -16.84
N CYS A 3 -26.46 10.23 -16.16
CA CYS A 3 -25.66 10.72 -15.02
C CYS A 3 -25.65 9.77 -13.80
N ILE A 4 -26.74 9.03 -13.57
CA ILE A 4 -26.84 8.10 -12.43
C ILE A 4 -25.94 6.87 -12.67
N ALA A 5 -25.92 6.36 -13.90
CA ALA A 5 -25.04 5.25 -14.29
C ALA A 5 -23.56 5.65 -14.22
N SER A 6 -23.21 6.87 -14.63
CA SER A 6 -21.84 7.39 -14.54
C SER A 6 -21.37 7.56 -13.10
N VAL A 7 -22.23 8.06 -12.20
CA VAL A 7 -21.91 8.22 -10.78
C VAL A 7 -21.75 6.86 -10.08
N ALA A 8 -22.61 5.89 -10.39
CA ALA A 8 -22.49 4.54 -9.86
C ALA A 8 -21.19 3.83 -10.29
N LEU A 9 -20.76 4.04 -11.55
CA LEU A 9 -19.50 3.50 -12.06
C LEU A 9 -18.28 4.12 -11.35
N ILE A 10 -18.29 5.43 -11.11
CA ILE A 10 -17.19 6.13 -10.42
C ILE A 10 -17.12 5.69 -8.95
N LEU A 11 -18.25 5.54 -8.27
CA LEU A 11 -18.30 5.04 -6.89
C LEU A 11 -17.79 3.59 -6.79
N ALA A 12 -18.13 2.73 -7.75
CA ALA A 12 -17.62 1.35 -7.79
C ALA A 12 -16.09 1.30 -7.95
N LEU A 13 -15.50 2.19 -8.75
CA LEU A 13 -14.05 2.30 -8.95
C LEU A 13 -13.32 2.89 -7.73
N ALA A 14 -13.98 3.74 -6.94
CA ALA A 14 -13.41 4.31 -5.72
C ALA A 14 -13.25 3.26 -4.60
N VAL A 15 -14.12 2.26 -4.54
CA VAL A 15 -14.11 1.19 -3.52
C VAL A 15 -12.99 0.16 -3.74
N SER A 16 -12.43 0.05 -4.96
CA SER A 16 -11.34 -0.88 -5.28
C SER A 16 -9.94 -0.45 -4.82
N CYS A 17 -9.77 0.74 -4.23
CA CYS A 17 -8.46 1.23 -3.81
C CYS A 17 -8.19 0.85 -2.34
N GLN A 18 -7.60 -0.34 -2.12
CA GLN A 18 -7.18 -0.77 -0.77
C GLN A 18 -5.77 -0.30 -0.39
N GLY A 19 -5.12 0.58 -1.17
CA GLY A 19 -3.88 1.24 -0.72
C GLY A 19 -4.18 2.38 0.25
N TYR A 20 -3.27 2.67 1.17
CA TYR A 20 -3.34 3.94 1.90
C TYR A 20 -2.48 4.97 1.19
N SER A 21 -2.93 6.21 1.21
CA SER A 21 -2.09 7.34 0.88
C SER A 21 -2.30 8.46 1.89
N PHE A 22 -1.20 9.08 2.29
CA PHE A 22 -1.25 10.26 3.14
C PHE A 22 -0.15 11.24 2.74
N PHE A 23 -0.31 12.47 3.22
CA PHE A 23 0.53 13.59 2.88
C PHE A 23 1.26 14.10 4.12
N ILE A 24 2.57 14.27 4.00
CA ILE A 24 3.41 14.91 5.02
C ILE A 24 3.77 16.31 4.49
N PRO A 25 3.36 17.39 5.18
CA PRO A 25 3.67 18.74 4.74
C PRO A 25 5.16 19.04 4.84
N ALA A 26 5.63 19.99 4.03
CA ALA A 26 7.02 20.46 4.07
C ALA A 26 7.36 21.01 5.47
N LYS A 27 8.58 20.72 5.94
CA LYS A 27 9.01 21.19 7.26
C LYS A 27 9.32 22.68 7.23
N ILE A 28 8.72 23.42 8.18
CA ILE A 28 8.94 24.86 8.34
C ILE A 28 10.44 25.14 8.53
N GLY A 29 10.98 26.09 7.76
CA GLY A 29 12.38 26.47 7.80
C GLY A 29 13.33 25.60 6.96
N MET A 30 12.81 24.60 6.25
CA MET A 30 13.59 23.76 5.32
C MET A 30 12.85 23.55 3.99
N PRO A 31 12.63 24.63 3.20
CA PRO A 31 11.91 24.54 1.94
C PRO A 31 12.63 23.63 0.95
N GLY A 32 11.87 22.78 0.25
CA GLY A 32 12.40 21.88 -0.78
C GLY A 32 13.22 20.70 -0.24
N VAL A 33 13.22 20.47 1.08
CA VAL A 33 13.89 19.35 1.73
C VAL A 33 12.86 18.39 2.31
N CYS A 34 12.88 17.15 1.82
CA CYS A 34 12.04 16.08 2.33
C CYS A 34 12.77 15.29 3.41
N MET A 35 12.36 15.48 4.67
CA MET A 35 12.89 14.72 5.81
C MET A 35 11.84 13.72 6.29
N TYR A 36 12.21 12.44 6.36
CA TYR A 36 11.38 11.38 6.92
C TYR A 36 12.21 10.55 7.91
N ASN A 37 11.77 10.48 9.18
CA ASN A 37 12.46 9.76 10.26
C ASN A 37 13.98 10.05 10.35
N GLY A 38 14.37 11.32 10.15
CA GLY A 38 15.77 11.76 10.19
C GLY A 38 16.57 11.50 8.92
N ILE A 39 15.97 10.86 7.91
CA ILE A 39 16.59 10.60 6.60
C ILE A 39 16.11 11.65 5.59
N MET A 40 17.05 12.20 4.82
CA MET A 40 16.74 13.07 3.68
C MET A 40 16.40 12.20 2.47
N LEU A 41 15.20 12.34 1.93
CA LEU A 41 14.77 11.65 0.72
C LEU A 41 15.32 12.35 -0.54
N LYS A 42 15.57 11.59 -1.60
CA LYS A 42 15.86 12.16 -2.92
C LYS A 42 14.57 12.74 -3.49
N ARG A 43 14.67 13.78 -4.32
CA ARG A 43 13.51 14.25 -5.10
C ARG A 43 12.95 13.13 -5.98
N GLY A 44 11.62 13.09 -6.11
CA GLY A 44 10.91 12.01 -6.79
C GLY A 44 10.68 10.82 -5.88
N ASP A 45 10.57 9.63 -6.47
CA ASP A 45 10.10 8.42 -5.79
C ASP A 45 11.23 7.74 -5.01
N ASN A 46 10.95 7.37 -3.76
CA ASN A 46 11.88 6.67 -2.87
C ASN A 46 11.23 5.37 -2.38
N ASN A 47 11.88 4.23 -2.65
CA ASN A 47 11.52 2.95 -2.06
C ASN A 47 12.14 2.83 -0.67
N VAL A 48 11.35 2.46 0.33
CA VAL A 48 11.83 2.36 1.71
C VAL A 48 11.90 0.90 2.08
N MET A 49 13.10 0.32 2.07
CA MET A 49 13.31 -1.14 2.20
C MET A 49 12.65 -1.80 3.41
N ASN A 50 12.41 -1.08 4.51
CA ASN A 50 11.85 -1.64 5.74
C ASN A 50 10.32 -1.49 5.86
N SER A 51 9.67 -0.92 4.86
CA SER A 51 8.23 -0.66 4.82
C SER A 51 7.80 -0.72 3.36
N CYS A 52 6.94 -1.65 2.96
CA CYS A 52 6.48 -1.70 1.57
C CYS A 52 5.61 -0.48 1.22
N GLN A 53 6.26 0.61 0.85
CA GLN A 53 5.69 1.89 0.54
C GLN A 53 6.59 2.66 -0.42
N ASN A 54 5.97 3.51 -1.23
CA ASN A 54 6.61 4.53 -2.03
C ASN A 54 6.46 5.89 -1.32
N MET A 55 7.56 6.60 -1.16
CA MET A 55 7.56 7.98 -0.68
C MET A 55 8.07 8.92 -1.76
N ARG A 56 7.17 9.75 -2.28
CA ARG A 56 7.50 10.76 -3.28
C ARG A 56 7.80 12.09 -2.62
N CYS A 57 9.04 12.55 -2.77
CA CYS A 57 9.49 13.87 -2.36
C CYS A 57 9.19 14.90 -3.46
N ASN A 58 8.34 15.88 -3.15
CA ASN A 58 7.98 16.97 -4.05
C ASN A 58 8.96 18.15 -3.94
N GLU A 59 8.89 19.07 -4.90
CA GLU A 59 9.81 20.21 -4.99
C GLU A 59 9.68 21.20 -3.84
N ASP A 60 8.50 21.32 -3.25
CA ASP A 60 8.21 22.18 -2.10
C ASP A 60 8.74 21.57 -0.78
N GLY A 61 9.17 20.31 -0.79
CA GLY A 61 9.62 19.56 0.39
C GLY A 61 8.52 18.74 1.04
N SER A 62 7.30 18.71 0.47
CA SER A 62 6.24 17.81 0.91
C SER A 62 6.50 16.37 0.47
N ILE A 63 5.92 15.41 1.20
CA ILE A 63 6.06 13.98 0.91
C ILE A 63 4.68 13.36 0.73
N VAL A 64 4.46 12.71 -0.40
CA VAL A 64 3.31 11.83 -0.61
C VAL A 64 3.75 10.41 -0.29
N VAL A 65 3.04 9.75 0.63
CA VAL A 65 3.27 8.35 0.97
C VAL A 65 2.18 7.51 0.34
N GLN A 66 2.56 6.40 -0.27
CA GLN A 66 1.66 5.38 -0.81
C GLN A 66 2.13 4.02 -0.29
N GLY A 67 1.26 3.30 0.40
CA GLY A 67 1.56 1.95 0.87
C GLY A 67 0.47 0.97 0.52
N CYS A 68 0.77 -0.31 0.75
CA CYS A 68 -0.20 -1.38 0.59
C CYS A 68 -1.32 -1.27 1.63
N GLY A 69 -2.46 -1.90 1.35
CA GLY A 69 -3.52 -2.06 2.35
C GLY A 69 -3.08 -2.81 3.59
N HIS A 70 -3.83 -2.61 4.67
CA HIS A 70 -3.69 -3.44 5.86
C HIS A 70 -4.51 -4.72 5.68
N TYR A 71 -3.86 -5.87 5.78
CA TYR A 71 -4.53 -7.17 5.81
C TYR A 71 -4.63 -7.64 7.26
N ASP A 72 -5.86 -7.67 7.79
CA ASP A 72 -6.12 -8.37 9.05
C ASP A 72 -6.47 -9.82 8.73
N MET A 73 -5.60 -10.75 9.10
CA MET A 73 -5.79 -12.18 8.89
C MET A 73 -5.50 -12.95 10.16
N ARG A 74 -6.50 -13.72 10.61
CA ARG A 74 -6.38 -14.65 11.72
C ARG A 74 -5.80 -15.98 11.26
N ASP A 75 -4.97 -16.57 12.11
CA ASP A 75 -4.39 -17.91 11.90
C ASP A 75 -3.57 -18.05 10.60
N CYS A 76 -2.98 -16.95 10.13
CA CYS A 76 -2.13 -16.90 8.94
C CYS A 76 -0.69 -16.50 9.27
N LYS A 77 0.27 -17.10 8.58
CA LYS A 77 1.70 -16.74 8.64
C LYS A 77 2.19 -16.28 7.28
N VAL A 78 3.01 -15.23 7.23
CA VAL A 78 3.68 -14.79 6.00
C VAL A 78 4.65 -15.87 5.54
N LEU A 79 4.51 -16.32 4.29
CA LEU A 79 5.37 -17.34 3.68
C LEU A 79 6.68 -16.78 3.14
N ASP A 80 6.63 -15.58 2.55
CA ASP A 80 7.80 -14.91 1.97
C ASP A 80 7.99 -13.52 2.58
N PRO A 81 8.66 -13.43 3.75
CA PRO A 81 8.99 -12.15 4.34
C PRO A 81 10.02 -11.35 3.50
N MET A 82 10.75 -12.00 2.59
CA MET A 82 11.75 -11.34 1.75
C MET A 82 11.09 -10.49 0.64
N ASN A 83 9.82 -10.73 0.32
CA ASN A 83 9.06 -9.86 -0.59
C ASN A 83 9.00 -8.40 -0.11
N LEU A 84 9.15 -8.14 1.19
CA LEU A 84 9.22 -6.77 1.74
C LEU A 84 10.39 -5.95 1.20
N HIS A 85 11.44 -6.58 0.66
CA HIS A 85 12.60 -5.90 0.08
C HIS A 85 12.44 -5.56 -1.40
N LYS A 86 11.35 -5.99 -2.05
CA LYS A 86 11.09 -5.62 -3.44
C LYS A 86 10.70 -4.14 -3.55
N PRO A 87 10.91 -3.50 -4.72
CA PRO A 87 10.41 -2.15 -4.93
C PRO A 87 8.88 -2.12 -4.84
N TYR A 88 8.32 -1.01 -4.39
CA TYR A 88 6.87 -0.81 -4.48
C TYR A 88 6.44 -0.66 -5.95
N PRO A 89 5.31 -1.25 -6.39
CA PRO A 89 4.30 -1.97 -5.61
C PRO A 89 4.52 -3.50 -5.52
N ASP A 90 5.63 -4.03 -6.05
CA ASP A 90 5.87 -5.48 -6.10
C ASP A 90 5.97 -6.11 -4.71
N CYS A 91 6.49 -5.37 -3.72
CA CYS A 91 6.51 -5.82 -2.33
C CYS A 91 5.11 -5.94 -1.68
N CYS A 92 4.05 -5.44 -2.33
CA CYS A 92 2.68 -5.58 -1.82
C CYS A 92 2.08 -6.96 -2.13
N ARG A 93 2.71 -7.76 -3.02
CA ARG A 93 2.30 -9.15 -3.28
C ARG A 93 2.80 -10.01 -2.14
N MET A 94 1.88 -10.50 -1.31
CA MET A 94 2.23 -11.26 -0.11
C MET A 94 1.56 -12.61 -0.13
N ASN A 95 2.33 -13.65 0.19
CA ASN A 95 1.85 -15.02 0.30
C ASN A 95 1.71 -15.39 1.77
N PHE A 96 0.59 -16.02 2.11
CA PHE A 96 0.27 -16.40 3.48
C PHE A 96 -0.09 -17.88 3.56
N LEU A 97 0.35 -18.55 4.62
CA LEU A 97 -0.10 -19.88 4.99
C LEU A 97 -1.12 -19.75 6.10
N CYS A 98 -2.37 -20.10 5.82
CA CYS A 98 -3.48 -19.96 6.74
C CYS A 98 -3.99 -21.32 7.20
N THR A 99 -4.32 -21.44 8.48
CA THR A 99 -5.02 -22.60 9.03
C THR A 99 -6.49 -22.25 9.19
N MET A 100 -7.34 -22.96 8.46
CA MET A 100 -8.78 -22.79 8.45
C MET A 100 -9.42 -23.45 9.68
N ALA A 101 -10.66 -23.09 10.01
CA ALA A 101 -11.37 -23.64 11.18
C ALA A 101 -11.58 -25.16 11.13
N ASN A 102 -11.58 -25.76 9.94
CA ASN A 102 -11.65 -27.21 9.72
C ASN A 102 -10.28 -27.92 9.88
N GLY A 103 -9.22 -27.19 10.25
CA GLY A 103 -7.85 -27.70 10.37
C GLY A 103 -7.07 -27.77 9.05
N GLU A 104 -7.68 -27.35 7.93
CA GLU A 104 -7.03 -27.33 6.63
C GLU A 104 -5.98 -26.21 6.53
N VAL A 105 -4.84 -26.51 5.92
CA VAL A 105 -3.77 -25.54 5.68
C VAL A 105 -3.79 -25.12 4.22
N VAL A 106 -4.02 -23.83 3.97
CA VAL A 106 -4.14 -23.26 2.62
C VAL A 106 -3.10 -22.16 2.38
N ASN A 107 -2.53 -22.12 1.18
CA ASN A 107 -1.73 -20.99 0.71
C ASN A 107 -2.65 -19.93 0.09
N ARG A 108 -2.63 -18.73 0.65
CA ARG A 108 -3.35 -17.55 0.18
C ARG A 108 -2.34 -16.56 -0.39
N GLU A 109 -2.28 -16.47 -1.71
CA GLU A 109 -1.62 -15.35 -2.36
C GLU A 109 -2.56 -14.15 -2.33
N ILE A 110 -2.11 -13.05 -1.74
CA ILE A 110 -2.77 -11.76 -1.84
C ILE A 110 -1.95 -10.92 -2.81
N GLN A 111 -2.47 -10.76 -4.01
CA GLN A 111 -2.00 -9.71 -4.89
C GLN A 111 -2.51 -8.37 -4.37
N PRO A 112 -1.73 -7.27 -4.47
CA PRO A 112 -2.31 -5.95 -4.40
C PRO A 112 -3.28 -5.89 -5.59
N LEU A 113 -4.58 -5.99 -5.30
CA LEU A 113 -5.75 -5.86 -6.19
C LEU A 113 -6.48 -7.14 -6.66
N GLU A 114 -6.10 -8.36 -6.29
CA GLU A 114 -6.86 -9.55 -6.73
C GLU A 114 -7.19 -10.51 -5.57
N THR A 115 -8.40 -10.35 -5.05
CA THR A 115 -9.24 -11.19 -4.15
C THR A 115 -9.69 -10.37 -2.93
N GLY A 116 -10.98 -10.07 -2.69
CA GLY A 116 -12.20 -10.66 -3.21
C GLY A 116 -13.06 -11.08 -2.03
N ILE A 117 -14.05 -10.24 -1.66
CA ILE A 117 -15.26 -10.74 -1.02
C ILE A 117 -16.40 -10.44 -2.01
N TYR A 118 -16.55 -11.35 -2.97
CA TYR A 118 -17.90 -11.83 -3.26
C TYR A 118 -18.23 -12.82 -2.14
N ALA A 119 -18.98 -12.32 -1.16
CA ALA A 119 -19.91 -13.07 -0.32
C ALA A 119 -20.89 -12.04 0.24
#